data_AF-D7G1X6-F1
#
_entry.id   AF-D7G1X6-F1
#
_cell.length_a   1.000
_cell.length_b   1.000
_cell.length_c   1.000
_cell.angle_alpha   90.00
_cell.angle_beta   90.00
_cell.angle_gamma   90.00
#
_symmetry.space_group_name_H-M   'P 1'
#
loop_
_entity.id
_entity.type
_entity.pdbx_description
1 polymer ?
#
loop_
_entity_poly.entity_id
_entity_poly.type
_entity_poly.pdbx_seq_one_letter_code
_entity_poly.pdbx_strand_id
1 'polypeptide(L)'
;MMQLPRVPFCRAGADVANMWMPVWNPDSQLVETAKRVVVFGGRGVDYYDKRADDQLSYLSDMWALHITNTGFRWNKVVPIGQVRPSARWQTGDSVAYGASLVVYGGDDQTTNQVGGLGDLWVFSPRGSRSRLHASEKDYSYDASDRRSEWTEYRRTGKLPGERREPSLAMVNSTLLLQGGKMEDGESNERCDSRFFLVDLGDPQGEWREGPSFPGECGIGGTMDTVNITRKHTADGENEVRAVVFGGCKLAPDGVFSCSNDLYAYDLATNRWEEIVPKSDADAFACEADDTGESPALRHGHASAYIESKTDNMNALFIFGGRENMDDLTPLGDLWMFDFTTMRWSEITPDSKKPAPCNRFYHSLTVWQGGVGDGVASLVVFGGETITRTGQTVFMNDVWLYTPQTGAWREVRSST
;
A
#
# COMPACT_ATOMS: atom_id res chain seq x y z
N MET A 1 33.60 -10.91 -8.86
CA MET A 1 32.29 -11.11 -8.21
C MET A 1 31.78 -9.74 -7.79
N MET A 2 30.73 -9.21 -8.43
CA MET A 2 30.08 -7.98 -7.97
C MET A 2 29.38 -8.30 -6.65
N GLN A 3 29.71 -7.57 -5.59
CA GLN A 3 29.07 -7.73 -4.29
C GLN A 3 27.61 -7.30 -4.44
N LEU A 4 26.65 -8.17 -4.09
CA LEU A 4 25.24 -7.81 -4.15
C LEU A 4 24.97 -6.58 -3.25
N PRO A 5 24.08 -5.66 -3.65
CA PRO A 5 23.73 -4.52 -2.84
C PRO A 5 23.17 -4.98 -1.49
N ARG A 6 23.50 -4.25 -0.42
CA ARG A 6 23.06 -4.58 0.94
C ARG A 6 21.67 -4.03 1.28
N VAL A 7 21.12 -3.18 0.42
CA VAL A 7 19.82 -2.51 0.57
C VAL A 7 19.15 -2.38 -0.80
N PRO A 8 17.82 -2.22 -0.87
CA PRO A 8 17.13 -1.87 -2.11
C PRO A 8 17.63 -0.55 -2.67
N PHE A 9 17.62 -0.45 -4.01
CA PHE A 9 17.86 0.80 -4.71
C PHE A 9 16.78 1.85 -4.42
N CYS A 10 17.13 3.12 -4.63
CA CYS A 10 16.19 4.23 -4.61
C CYS A 10 15.08 3.99 -5.63
N ARG A 11 13.82 4.08 -5.18
CA ARG A 11 12.67 3.73 -6.00
C ARG A 11 11.40 4.43 -5.52
N ALA A 12 10.52 4.70 -6.48
CA ALA A 12 9.16 5.19 -6.26
C ALA A 12 8.14 4.21 -6.83
N GLY A 13 6.92 4.25 -6.28
CA GLY A 13 5.79 3.40 -6.63
C GLY A 13 6.11 1.92 -6.50
N ALA A 14 6.84 1.56 -5.44
CA ALA A 14 7.13 0.17 -5.11
C ALA A 14 5.98 -0.41 -4.28
N ASP A 15 5.66 -1.66 -4.57
CA ASP A 15 4.73 -2.46 -3.78
C ASP A 15 5.37 -2.75 -2.42
N VAL A 16 4.66 -2.43 -1.34
CA VAL A 16 5.08 -2.76 0.02
C VAL A 16 3.94 -3.41 0.78
N ALA A 17 4.22 -4.55 1.39
CA ALA A 17 3.28 -5.20 2.28
C ALA A 17 3.99 -5.74 3.52
N ASN A 18 3.33 -5.67 4.66
CA ASN A 18 3.77 -6.39 5.86
C ASN A 18 3.15 -7.79 5.87
N MET A 19 4.00 -8.81 5.77
CA MET A 19 3.55 -10.21 5.64
C MET A 19 4.36 -11.14 6.54
N TRP A 20 3.76 -12.27 6.92
CA TRP A 20 4.45 -13.32 7.65
C TRP A 20 5.47 -14.00 6.75
N MET A 21 6.74 -13.93 7.15
CA MET A 21 7.80 -14.68 6.48
C MET A 21 8.45 -15.70 7.42
N PRO A 22 8.79 -16.88 6.88
CA PRO A 22 9.56 -17.88 7.60
C PRO A 22 11.03 -17.47 7.76
N VAL A 23 11.57 -17.77 8.92
CA VAL A 23 12.99 -17.61 9.24
C VAL A 23 13.61 -19.00 9.32
N TRP A 24 14.65 -19.19 8.53
CA TRP A 24 15.33 -20.47 8.38
C TRP A 24 16.74 -20.39 8.95
N ASN A 25 17.19 -21.45 9.62
CA ASN A 25 18.60 -21.59 9.99
C ASN A 25 19.43 -22.04 8.77
N PRO A 26 20.78 -22.01 8.86
CA PRO A 26 21.66 -22.49 7.79
C PRO A 26 21.38 -23.93 7.35
N ASP A 27 20.88 -24.78 8.25
CA ASP A 27 20.52 -26.18 7.99
C ASP A 27 19.14 -26.34 7.34
N SER A 28 18.52 -25.24 6.88
CA SER A 28 17.21 -25.24 6.23
C SER A 28 16.07 -25.77 7.11
N GLN A 29 16.17 -25.58 8.43
CA GLN A 29 15.09 -25.84 9.38
C GLN A 29 14.38 -24.54 9.77
N LEU A 30 13.06 -24.59 9.86
CA LEU A 30 12.25 -23.44 10.26
C LEU A 30 12.54 -23.13 11.72
N VAL A 31 12.99 -21.91 12.00
CA VAL A 31 13.27 -21.43 13.34
C VAL A 31 12.03 -20.74 13.92
N GLU A 32 11.46 -19.83 13.14
CA GLU A 32 10.29 -19.04 13.52
C GLU A 32 9.58 -18.52 12.26
N THR A 33 8.37 -17.99 12.44
CA THR A 33 7.72 -17.12 11.47
C THR A 33 7.62 -15.73 12.05
N ALA A 34 7.94 -14.71 11.27
CA ALA A 34 7.92 -13.34 11.75
C ALA A 34 7.42 -12.38 10.67
N LYS A 35 6.68 -11.35 11.09
CA LYS A 35 6.25 -10.27 10.20
C LYS A 35 7.47 -9.53 9.64
N ARG A 36 7.47 -9.31 8.32
CA ARG A 36 8.51 -8.59 7.58
C ARG A 36 7.85 -7.64 6.61
N VAL A 37 8.45 -6.47 6.46
CA VAL A 37 8.08 -5.54 5.38
C VAL A 37 8.74 -6.04 4.12
N VAL A 38 7.94 -6.41 3.12
CA VAL A 38 8.40 -6.92 1.83
C VAL A 38 8.14 -5.87 0.78
N VAL A 39 9.16 -5.59 -0.02
CA VAL A 39 9.15 -4.63 -1.12
C VAL A 39 9.26 -5.39 -2.44
N PHE A 40 8.48 -5.00 -3.44
CA PHE A 40 8.59 -5.48 -4.81
C PHE A 40 8.48 -4.33 -5.81
N GLY A 41 9.23 -4.42 -6.91
CA GLY A 41 9.07 -3.52 -8.05
C GLY A 41 9.44 -2.07 -7.78
N GLY A 42 8.75 -1.17 -8.49
CA GLY A 42 8.96 0.28 -8.49
C GLY A 42 9.83 0.76 -9.65
N ARG A 43 9.87 2.08 -9.85
CA ARG A 43 10.77 2.76 -10.78
C ARG A 43 11.89 3.42 -10.01
N GLY A 44 13.13 3.22 -10.43
CA GLY A 44 14.27 3.71 -9.68
C GLY A 44 15.59 3.70 -10.43
N VAL A 45 16.65 4.09 -9.72
CA VAL A 45 18.03 4.17 -10.24
C VAL A 45 18.90 3.16 -9.50
N ASP A 46 19.59 2.29 -10.24
CA ASP A 46 20.65 1.44 -9.70
C ASP A 46 21.98 2.20 -9.68
N TYR A 47 22.27 2.92 -8.59
CA TYR A 47 23.52 3.67 -8.43
C TYR A 47 24.78 2.80 -8.35
N TYR A 48 24.67 1.46 -8.31
CA TYR A 48 25.80 0.55 -8.23
C TYR A 48 26.21 -0.03 -9.59
N ASP A 49 25.33 0.02 -10.60
CA ASP A 49 25.69 -0.32 -11.97
C ASP A 49 26.23 0.91 -12.72
N LYS A 50 27.56 1.01 -12.81
CA LYS A 50 28.24 2.07 -13.56
C LYS A 50 27.99 2.05 -15.08
N ARG A 51 27.23 1.08 -15.60
CA ARG A 51 26.76 1.07 -16.99
C ARG A 51 25.41 1.76 -17.17
N ALA A 52 24.68 1.98 -16.07
CA ALA A 52 23.41 2.68 -16.03
C ALA A 52 23.65 4.13 -15.61
N ASP A 53 24.26 4.91 -16.50
CA ASP A 53 24.33 6.37 -16.34
C ASP A 53 22.89 6.91 -16.27
N ASP A 54 22.42 7.33 -15.09
CA ASP A 54 21.13 7.98 -14.79
C ASP A 54 19.84 7.35 -15.39
N GLN A 55 19.89 6.12 -15.91
CA GLN A 55 18.74 5.49 -16.56
C GLN A 55 17.76 4.93 -15.53
N LEU A 56 16.61 5.60 -15.42
CA LEU A 56 15.45 5.12 -14.67
C LEU A 56 14.99 3.78 -15.24
N SER A 57 15.00 2.76 -14.39
CA SER A 57 14.60 1.39 -14.74
C SER A 57 13.42 0.96 -13.90
N TYR A 58 12.50 0.21 -14.50
CA TYR A 58 11.48 -0.49 -13.72
C TYR A 58 12.12 -1.72 -13.12
N LEU A 59 11.71 -2.06 -11.90
CA LEU A 59 12.32 -3.10 -11.11
C LEU A 59 11.39 -4.31 -11.01
N SER A 60 11.98 -5.49 -10.84
CA SER A 60 11.28 -6.76 -10.58
C SER A 60 11.91 -7.52 -9.41
N ASP A 61 12.81 -6.85 -8.67
CA ASP A 61 13.47 -7.43 -7.51
C ASP A 61 12.57 -7.37 -6.28
N MET A 62 12.83 -8.29 -5.35
CA MET A 62 12.12 -8.36 -4.08
C MET A 62 13.10 -8.23 -2.92
N TRP A 63 12.65 -7.54 -1.88
CA TRP A 63 13.44 -7.32 -0.67
C TRP A 63 12.59 -7.51 0.57
N ALA A 64 13.15 -8.13 1.60
CA ALA A 64 12.50 -8.26 2.89
C ALA A 64 13.32 -7.51 3.95
N LEU A 65 12.67 -6.55 4.61
CA LEU A 65 13.21 -5.80 5.72
C LEU A 65 12.91 -6.53 7.02
N HIS A 66 13.98 -6.88 7.73
CA HIS A 66 13.92 -7.37 9.10
C HIS A 66 14.26 -6.24 10.06
N ILE A 67 13.29 -5.79 10.84
CA ILE A 67 13.45 -4.74 11.87
C ILE A 67 13.52 -5.41 13.24
N THR A 68 14.51 -5.01 14.06
CA THR A 68 14.73 -5.46 15.45
C THR A 68 14.96 -4.25 16.36
N ASN A 69 14.97 -4.42 17.69
CA ASN A 69 15.28 -3.33 18.65
C ASN A 69 16.65 -2.69 18.38
N THR A 70 17.61 -3.51 17.93
CA THR A 70 19.02 -3.14 17.86
C THR A 70 19.48 -2.78 16.44
N GLY A 71 18.57 -2.78 15.46
CA GLY A 71 18.89 -2.46 14.07
C GLY A 71 17.94 -3.14 13.09
N PHE A 72 18.28 -3.07 11.81
CA PHE A 72 17.55 -3.77 10.76
C PHE A 72 18.51 -4.31 9.71
N ARG A 73 17.96 -5.22 8.90
CA ARG A 73 18.67 -5.84 7.80
C ARG A 73 17.72 -6.04 6.64
N TRP A 74 18.17 -5.62 5.46
CA TRP A 74 17.55 -6.01 4.21
C TRP A 74 18.10 -7.36 3.74
N ASN A 75 17.21 -8.22 3.29
CA ASN A 75 17.57 -9.47 2.62
C ASN A 75 16.92 -9.48 1.24
N LYS A 76 17.71 -9.73 0.20
CA LYS A 76 17.17 -9.92 -1.15
C LYS A 76 16.37 -11.22 -1.17
N VAL A 77 15.11 -11.15 -1.59
CA VAL A 77 14.27 -12.32 -1.77
C VAL A 77 14.43 -12.79 -3.21
N VAL A 78 14.80 -14.06 -3.38
CA VAL A 78 15.00 -14.66 -4.70
C VAL A 78 13.97 -15.78 -4.87
N PRO A 79 12.86 -15.52 -5.58
CA PRO A 79 11.89 -16.56 -5.89
C PRO A 79 12.52 -17.68 -6.72
N ILE A 80 12.19 -18.92 -6.36
CA ILE A 80 12.55 -20.16 -7.05
C ILE A 80 11.43 -20.46 -8.05
N GLY A 81 11.65 -20.07 -9.30
CA GLY A 81 10.71 -20.28 -10.39
C GLY A 81 11.16 -19.54 -11.65
N GLN A 82 10.78 -20.03 -12.82
CA GLN A 82 11.04 -19.31 -14.09
C GLN A 82 9.97 -18.27 -14.40
N VAL A 83 8.77 -18.44 -13.85
CA VAL A 83 7.61 -17.57 -14.06
C VAL A 83 7.56 -16.54 -12.95
N ARG A 84 7.50 -15.26 -13.31
CA ARG A 84 7.46 -14.12 -12.39
C ARG A 84 6.84 -12.91 -13.11
N PRO A 85 6.26 -11.97 -12.38
CA PRO A 85 5.81 -10.70 -12.96
C PRO A 85 6.96 -9.99 -13.66
N SER A 86 6.62 -9.28 -14.73
CA SER A 86 7.50 -8.30 -15.38
C SER A 86 7.93 -7.20 -14.40
N ALA A 87 9.03 -6.52 -14.73
CA ALA A 87 9.44 -5.31 -14.02
C ALA A 87 8.36 -4.26 -14.16
N ARG A 88 7.91 -3.71 -13.02
CA ARG A 88 6.72 -2.87 -12.98
C ARG A 88 6.78 -1.74 -11.98
N TRP A 89 6.06 -0.68 -12.32
CA TRP A 89 5.82 0.52 -11.51
C TRP A 89 4.31 0.81 -11.50
N GLN A 90 3.81 1.61 -10.56
CA GLN A 90 2.42 2.04 -10.49
C GLN A 90 1.43 0.88 -10.41
N THR A 91 1.81 -0.18 -9.72
CA THR A 91 0.99 -1.38 -9.44
C THR A 91 -0.19 -1.12 -8.53
N GLY A 92 -0.34 0.10 -8.01
CA GLY A 92 -1.29 0.40 -6.94
C GLY A 92 -0.73 0.08 -5.57
N ASP A 93 -1.59 0.11 -4.56
CA ASP A 93 -1.25 -0.43 -3.24
C ASP A 93 -1.14 -1.96 -3.34
N SER A 94 -0.01 -2.55 -2.96
CA SER A 94 0.04 -4.01 -2.81
C SER A 94 -0.52 -4.45 -1.48
N VAL A 95 -1.13 -5.63 -1.46
CA VAL A 95 -1.79 -6.15 -0.26
C VAL A 95 -1.21 -7.48 0.16
N ALA A 96 -1.09 -7.67 1.47
CA ALA A 96 -0.79 -8.98 2.03
C ALA A 96 -2.09 -9.78 2.17
N TYR A 97 -2.06 -11.05 1.76
CA TYR A 97 -3.08 -12.02 2.12
C TYR A 97 -2.42 -13.16 2.90
N GLY A 98 -2.54 -13.05 4.24
CA GLY A 98 -1.81 -13.79 5.24
C GLY A 98 -0.29 -13.85 5.00
N ALA A 99 0.23 -14.97 4.49
CA ALA A 99 1.66 -15.10 4.20
C ALA A 99 2.02 -14.82 2.74
N SER A 100 1.12 -14.28 1.90
CA SER A 100 1.38 -14.01 0.48
C SER A 100 1.29 -12.52 0.16
N LEU A 101 2.09 -12.07 -0.82
CA LEU A 101 1.99 -10.73 -1.42
C LEU A 101 1.16 -10.81 -2.69
N VAL A 102 0.16 -9.95 -2.83
CA VAL A 102 -0.72 -9.87 -4.00
C VAL A 102 -0.43 -8.57 -4.75
N VAL A 103 -0.24 -8.68 -6.05
CA VAL A 103 0.05 -7.56 -6.96
C VAL A 103 -0.88 -7.64 -8.16
N TYR A 104 -1.49 -6.52 -8.54
CA TYR A 104 -2.35 -6.44 -9.72
C TYR A 104 -1.95 -5.26 -10.59
N GLY A 105 -1.83 -5.49 -11.90
CA GLY A 105 -1.60 -4.43 -12.86
C GLY A 105 -0.24 -3.74 -12.74
N GLY A 106 -0.21 -2.43 -13.04
CA GLY A 106 1.01 -1.63 -13.13
C GLY A 106 1.38 -1.25 -14.56
N ASP A 107 2.61 -0.76 -14.75
CA ASP A 107 3.18 -0.38 -16.04
C ASP A 107 4.49 -1.16 -16.26
N ASP A 108 4.78 -1.59 -17.49
CA ASP A 108 6.04 -2.26 -17.83
C ASP A 108 6.87 -1.49 -18.86
N GLN A 109 8.20 -1.67 -18.83
CA GLN A 109 9.09 -1.06 -19.83
C GLN A 109 9.08 -1.79 -21.18
N THR A 110 8.57 -3.02 -21.20
CA THR A 110 8.81 -3.95 -22.31
C THR A 110 7.85 -3.80 -23.46
N THR A 111 6.65 -3.29 -23.22
CA THR A 111 5.64 -3.28 -24.26
C THR A 111 5.81 -2.10 -25.21
N ASN A 112 6.42 -0.97 -24.82
CA ASN A 112 6.30 0.30 -25.56
C ASN A 112 4.84 0.62 -25.95
N GLN A 113 3.88 -0.09 -25.34
CA GLN A 113 2.46 0.05 -25.56
C GLN A 113 2.01 1.07 -24.54
N VAL A 114 1.28 2.02 -25.06
CA VAL A 114 0.49 2.93 -24.24
C VAL A 114 -0.65 2.06 -23.68
N GLY A 115 -0.43 1.52 -22.47
CA GLY A 115 -1.36 0.64 -21.76
C GLY A 115 -0.85 0.29 -20.36
N GLY A 116 -1.73 -0.20 -19.47
CA GLY A 116 -1.31 -0.77 -18.17
C GLY A 116 -1.18 -2.29 -18.25
N LEU A 117 -0.85 -2.94 -17.15
CA LEU A 117 -0.91 -4.38 -16.99
C LEU A 117 -2.28 -4.75 -16.41
N GLY A 118 -2.80 -5.92 -16.79
CA GLY A 118 -4.07 -6.47 -16.29
C GLY A 118 -3.90 -7.83 -15.61
N ASP A 119 -2.67 -8.16 -15.22
CA ASP A 119 -2.30 -9.45 -14.64
C ASP A 119 -2.37 -9.43 -13.11
N LEU A 120 -2.78 -10.56 -12.53
CA LEU A 120 -2.83 -10.78 -11.07
C LEU A 120 -1.74 -11.77 -10.68
N TRP A 121 -0.87 -11.35 -9.77
CA TRP A 121 0.23 -12.14 -9.27
C TRP A 121 0.15 -12.33 -7.77
N VAL A 122 0.47 -13.54 -7.32
CA VAL A 122 0.61 -13.85 -5.90
C VAL A 122 1.98 -14.45 -5.68
N PHE A 123 2.75 -13.84 -4.79
CA PHE A 123 3.99 -14.39 -4.28
C PHE A 123 3.72 -15.15 -3.00
N SER A 124 4.13 -16.42 -2.97
CA SER A 124 4.09 -17.26 -1.79
C SER A 124 5.53 -17.54 -1.32
N PRO A 125 5.90 -17.16 -0.08
CA PRO A 125 7.20 -17.47 0.46
C PRO A 125 7.32 -18.98 0.68
N ARG A 126 8.57 -19.46 0.66
CA ARG A 126 8.97 -20.83 0.96
C ARG A 126 8.11 -21.42 2.08
N GLY A 127 7.72 -22.68 1.97
CA GLY A 127 7.06 -23.46 3.01
C GLY A 127 5.67 -23.00 3.44
N SER A 128 5.09 -21.95 2.86
CA SER A 128 3.68 -21.63 3.09
C SER A 128 2.79 -22.68 2.41
N ARG A 129 2.16 -23.61 3.18
CA ARG A 129 1.24 -24.63 2.60
C ARG A 129 -0.05 -24.03 2.07
N SER A 130 -0.43 -22.86 2.57
CA SER A 130 -1.64 -22.17 2.17
C SER A 130 -1.39 -21.39 0.88
N ARG A 131 -1.56 -22.08 -0.25
CA ARG A 131 -2.06 -21.45 -1.47
C ARG A 131 -3.43 -20.88 -1.13
N LEU A 132 -3.52 -19.60 -0.74
CA LEU A 132 -4.75 -18.81 -0.57
C LEU A 132 -5.92 -19.38 0.29
N HIS A 133 -5.82 -20.54 0.95
CA HIS A 133 -6.99 -21.25 1.51
C HIS A 133 -7.06 -21.28 3.05
N ALA A 134 -6.12 -20.64 3.76
CA ALA A 134 -6.07 -20.68 5.23
C ALA A 134 -6.26 -19.29 5.85
N SER A 135 -7.11 -19.25 6.91
CA SER A 135 -7.19 -18.11 7.82
C SER A 135 -5.85 -17.87 8.53
N GLU A 136 -5.62 -16.68 9.10
CA GLU A 136 -4.40 -16.41 9.92
C GLU A 136 -4.12 -17.47 10.99
N LYS A 137 -5.14 -18.22 11.44
CA LYS A 137 -5.04 -19.25 12.49
C LYS A 137 -4.74 -20.66 11.96
N ASP A 138 -4.85 -20.89 10.65
CA ASP A 138 -4.69 -22.21 10.00
C ASP A 138 -3.38 -22.32 9.19
N TYR A 139 -2.46 -21.37 9.35
CA TYR A 139 -1.16 -21.40 8.69
C TYR A 139 -0.32 -22.58 9.19
N SER A 140 -0.24 -23.62 8.37
CA SER A 140 0.74 -24.70 8.54
C SER A 140 1.90 -24.51 7.56
N TYR A 141 3.10 -24.80 8.05
CA TYR A 141 4.32 -24.60 7.30
C TYR A 141 4.91 -25.94 6.87
N ASP A 142 5.15 -26.12 5.57
CA ASP A 142 5.83 -27.30 5.05
C ASP A 142 7.33 -27.09 5.05
N ALA A 143 8.02 -27.71 5.99
CA ALA A 143 9.48 -27.68 5.99
C ALA A 143 10.09 -28.34 4.73
N SER A 144 9.34 -29.21 4.05
CA SER A 144 9.78 -29.89 2.82
C SER A 144 9.60 -29.04 1.55
N ASP A 145 8.70 -28.04 1.57
CA ASP A 145 8.55 -27.13 0.44
C ASP A 145 9.62 -26.04 0.49
N ARG A 146 10.54 -26.11 -0.48
CA ARG A 146 11.68 -25.22 -0.57
C ARG A 146 11.44 -24.03 -1.50
N ARG A 147 10.27 -23.88 -2.11
CA ARG A 147 10.03 -22.87 -3.15
C ARG A 147 9.37 -21.62 -2.59
N SER A 148 10.05 -20.48 -2.66
CA SER A 148 9.36 -19.18 -2.72
C SER A 148 9.00 -18.94 -4.18
N GLU A 149 7.74 -18.85 -4.57
CA GLU A 149 7.36 -18.76 -5.98
C GLU A 149 6.32 -17.69 -6.26
N TRP A 150 6.40 -17.12 -7.47
CA TRP A 150 5.33 -16.32 -8.03
C TRP A 150 4.37 -17.22 -8.79
N THR A 151 3.08 -17.00 -8.60
CA THR A 151 2.03 -17.66 -9.38
C THR A 151 1.16 -16.58 -10.03
N GLU A 152 0.96 -16.69 -11.34
CA GLU A 152 0.00 -15.87 -12.08
C GLU A 152 -1.41 -16.45 -11.87
N TYR A 153 -2.33 -15.63 -11.37
CA TYR A 153 -3.71 -16.01 -11.11
C TYR A 153 -4.60 -15.57 -12.25
N ARG A 154 -4.75 -16.45 -13.25
CA ARG A 154 -5.67 -16.24 -14.37
C ARG A 154 -7.09 -16.64 -13.95
N ARG A 155 -7.87 -15.65 -13.51
CA ARG A 155 -9.28 -15.82 -13.15
C ARG A 155 -10.19 -15.47 -14.33
N THR A 156 -11.38 -16.06 -14.37
CA THR A 156 -12.43 -15.78 -15.36
C THR A 156 -13.40 -14.71 -14.84
N GLY A 157 -14.45 -14.41 -15.61
CA GLY A 157 -15.52 -13.49 -15.20
C GLY A 157 -15.36 -12.07 -15.77
N LYS A 158 -15.82 -11.07 -15.01
CA LYS A 158 -15.78 -9.65 -15.36
C LYS A 158 -14.43 -9.05 -14.96
N LEU A 159 -13.45 -9.20 -15.85
CA LEU A 159 -12.10 -8.72 -15.61
C LEU A 159 -12.05 -7.19 -15.45
N PRO A 160 -11.24 -6.66 -14.52
CA PRO A 160 -10.97 -5.23 -14.44
C PRO A 160 -10.26 -4.75 -15.72
N GLY A 161 -9.38 -5.57 -16.30
CA GLY A 161 -8.57 -5.17 -17.45
C GLY A 161 -7.34 -4.38 -17.04
N GLU A 162 -6.61 -3.89 -18.04
CA GLU A 162 -5.32 -3.23 -17.91
C GLU A 162 -5.44 -1.86 -17.23
N ARG A 163 -4.63 -1.63 -16.19
CA ARG A 163 -4.64 -0.37 -15.44
C ARG A 163 -3.38 -0.13 -14.60
N ARG A 164 -3.17 1.13 -14.24
CA ARG A 164 -2.13 1.61 -13.32
C ARG A 164 -2.75 2.31 -12.11
N GLU A 165 -2.05 2.27 -11.00
CA GLU A 165 -2.44 2.86 -9.71
C GLU A 165 -3.89 2.53 -9.27
N PRO A 166 -4.35 1.27 -9.36
CA PRO A 166 -5.57 0.89 -8.68
C PRO A 166 -5.38 0.95 -7.16
N SER A 167 -6.43 1.21 -6.42
CA SER A 167 -6.43 1.03 -4.97
C SER A 167 -6.87 -0.42 -4.68
N LEU A 168 -6.10 -1.15 -3.87
CA LEU A 168 -6.36 -2.57 -3.55
C LEU A 168 -6.51 -2.78 -2.04
N ALA A 169 -7.40 -3.68 -1.64
CA ALA A 169 -7.56 -4.14 -0.25
C ALA A 169 -7.95 -5.61 -0.20
N MET A 170 -7.58 -6.29 0.88
CA MET A 170 -7.97 -7.68 1.14
C MET A 170 -8.96 -7.73 2.31
N VAL A 171 -10.23 -7.96 2.02
CA VAL A 171 -11.23 -8.23 3.06
C VAL A 171 -11.45 -9.73 3.13
N ASN A 172 -11.04 -10.34 4.25
CA ASN A 172 -10.99 -11.79 4.40
C ASN A 172 -10.15 -12.44 3.28
N SER A 173 -10.74 -13.27 2.43
CA SER A 173 -10.12 -13.88 1.25
C SER A 173 -10.41 -13.14 -0.06
N THR A 174 -11.18 -12.05 -0.01
CA THR A 174 -11.62 -11.32 -1.20
C THR A 174 -10.70 -10.15 -1.48
N LEU A 175 -10.08 -10.17 -2.66
CA LEU A 175 -9.37 -9.02 -3.21
C LEU A 175 -10.39 -8.03 -3.75
N LEU A 176 -10.28 -6.78 -3.32
CA LEU A 176 -11.06 -5.65 -3.78
C LEU A 176 -10.17 -4.73 -4.59
N LEU A 177 -10.71 -4.20 -5.68
CA LEU A 177 -10.01 -3.31 -6.60
C LEU A 177 -10.92 -2.16 -6.99
N GLN A 178 -10.46 -0.93 -6.75
CA GLN A 178 -11.16 0.29 -7.11
C GLN A 178 -10.25 1.21 -7.93
N GLY A 179 -10.83 1.90 -8.91
CA GLY A 179 -10.14 2.98 -9.61
C GLY A 179 -9.00 2.51 -10.49
N GLY A 180 -8.02 3.39 -10.63
CA GLY A 180 -6.88 3.20 -11.50
C GLY A 180 -7.09 3.79 -12.89
N LYS A 181 -5.95 4.10 -13.50
CA LYS A 181 -5.81 4.73 -14.81
C LYS A 181 -5.86 3.66 -15.90
N MET A 182 -6.86 3.75 -16.76
CA MET A 182 -6.96 3.01 -18.00
C MET A 182 -6.63 3.92 -19.19
N GLU A 183 -6.25 3.30 -20.30
CA GLU A 183 -6.00 3.99 -21.56
C GLU A 183 -6.99 3.52 -22.61
N ASP A 184 -7.66 4.45 -23.28
CA ASP A 184 -8.79 4.16 -24.16
C ASP A 184 -8.42 4.08 -25.64
N GLY A 185 -7.22 3.61 -25.99
CA GLY A 185 -6.80 3.41 -27.39
C GLY A 185 -6.69 4.68 -28.25
N GLU A 186 -7.24 5.82 -27.79
CA GLU A 186 -7.09 7.16 -28.35
C GLU A 186 -6.12 8.02 -27.53
N SER A 187 -5.33 7.38 -26.64
CA SER A 187 -4.41 8.02 -25.69
C SER A 187 -5.07 8.97 -24.69
N ASN A 188 -6.39 8.89 -24.49
CA ASN A 188 -7.03 9.62 -23.41
C ASN A 188 -6.97 8.78 -22.13
N GLU A 189 -6.43 9.40 -21.10
CA GLU A 189 -6.32 8.79 -19.78
C GLU A 189 -7.69 8.85 -19.10
N ARG A 190 -8.21 7.69 -18.69
CA ARG A 190 -9.52 7.62 -18.03
C ARG A 190 -9.41 6.83 -16.73
N CYS A 191 -9.96 7.42 -15.66
CA CYS A 191 -10.15 6.71 -14.41
C CYS A 191 -11.35 5.75 -14.51
N ASP A 192 -11.19 4.49 -14.10
CA ASP A 192 -12.27 3.50 -14.08
C ASP A 192 -13.05 3.53 -12.76
N SER A 193 -14.28 4.05 -12.77
CA SER A 193 -15.13 4.08 -11.58
C SER A 193 -15.71 2.71 -11.19
N ARG A 194 -15.55 1.69 -12.04
CA ARG A 194 -16.04 0.33 -11.75
C ARG A 194 -15.24 -0.29 -10.61
N PHE A 195 -15.99 -0.93 -9.72
CA PHE A 195 -15.47 -1.65 -8.57
C PHE A 195 -15.43 -3.14 -8.87
N PHE A 196 -14.29 -3.79 -8.59
CA PHE A 196 -14.10 -5.20 -8.87
C PHE A 196 -13.72 -5.96 -7.62
N LEU A 197 -14.13 -7.23 -7.58
CA LEU A 197 -13.70 -8.12 -6.52
C LEU A 197 -13.56 -9.56 -7.01
N VAL A 198 -12.66 -10.29 -6.37
CA VAL A 198 -12.42 -11.72 -6.61
C VAL A 198 -12.07 -12.43 -5.32
N ASP A 199 -12.72 -13.56 -5.06
CA ASP A 199 -12.39 -14.41 -3.91
C ASP A 199 -11.16 -15.26 -4.25
N LEU A 200 -10.04 -14.95 -3.61
CA LEU A 200 -8.80 -15.69 -3.78
C LEU A 200 -8.83 -17.03 -3.01
N GLY A 201 -9.67 -17.14 -1.99
CA GLY A 201 -9.87 -18.35 -1.21
C GLY A 201 -10.68 -19.42 -1.94
N ASP A 202 -11.46 -19.04 -2.96
CA ASP A 202 -12.15 -19.97 -3.84
C ASP A 202 -11.24 -20.34 -5.03
N PRO A 203 -10.87 -21.63 -5.21
CA PRO A 203 -10.14 -22.08 -6.41
C PRO A 203 -10.84 -21.74 -7.73
N GLN A 204 -12.17 -21.62 -7.72
CA GLN A 204 -13.00 -21.27 -8.87
C GLN A 204 -13.49 -19.82 -8.83
N GLY A 205 -13.00 -19.00 -7.89
CA GLY A 205 -13.40 -17.62 -7.73
C GLY A 205 -13.21 -16.82 -9.02
N GLU A 206 -14.29 -16.21 -9.49
CA GLU A 206 -14.29 -15.36 -10.69
C GLU A 206 -14.26 -13.88 -10.30
N TRP A 207 -13.68 -13.05 -11.18
CA TRP A 207 -13.84 -11.61 -11.07
C TRP A 207 -15.30 -11.23 -11.28
N ARG A 208 -15.81 -10.39 -10.39
CA ARG A 208 -17.15 -9.81 -10.49
C ARG A 208 -17.07 -8.29 -10.32
N GLU A 209 -17.98 -7.61 -10.99
CA GLU A 209 -18.21 -6.19 -10.77
C GLU A 209 -19.12 -6.03 -9.55
N GLY A 210 -18.69 -5.23 -8.59
CA GLY A 210 -19.47 -4.88 -7.40
C GLY A 210 -20.40 -3.69 -7.66
N PRO A 211 -21.02 -3.12 -6.61
CA PRO A 211 -21.80 -1.90 -6.74
C PRO A 211 -20.91 -0.75 -7.22
N SER A 212 -21.49 0.14 -8.03
CA SER A 212 -20.80 1.35 -8.46
C SER A 212 -20.28 2.13 -7.27
N PHE A 213 -19.03 2.58 -7.36
CA PHE A 213 -18.43 3.45 -6.37
C PHE A 213 -19.17 4.80 -6.38
N PRO A 214 -19.69 5.27 -5.23
CA PRO A 214 -20.47 6.50 -5.17
C PRO A 214 -19.62 7.77 -5.22
N GLY A 215 -18.34 7.67 -4.85
CA GLY A 215 -17.40 8.79 -4.89
C GLY A 215 -16.77 9.00 -6.26
N GLU A 216 -15.87 9.97 -6.32
CA GLU A 216 -15.12 10.25 -7.53
C GLU A 216 -13.99 9.24 -7.75
N CYS A 217 -13.87 8.73 -8.98
CA CYS A 217 -12.80 7.80 -9.29
C CYS A 217 -11.43 8.46 -9.07
N GLY A 218 -10.54 7.77 -8.35
CA GLY A 218 -9.18 8.21 -8.08
C GLY A 218 -8.11 7.35 -8.76
N ILE A 219 -7.11 8.02 -9.33
CA ILE A 219 -5.80 7.48 -9.70
C ILE A 219 -4.84 7.89 -8.56
N GLY A 220 -4.05 6.93 -8.06
CA GLY A 220 -3.11 7.18 -6.97
C GLY A 220 -3.79 7.50 -5.63
N GLY A 221 -5.03 7.05 -5.45
CA GLY A 221 -5.70 6.97 -4.16
C GLY A 221 -5.32 5.67 -3.44
N THR A 222 -5.73 5.54 -2.18
CA THR A 222 -5.39 4.36 -1.36
C THR A 222 -6.62 3.59 -0.92
N MET A 223 -6.45 2.30 -0.60
CA MET A 223 -7.51 1.49 0.03
C MET A 223 -6.96 0.62 1.15
N ASP A 224 -7.51 0.76 2.36
CA ASP A 224 -7.08 0.00 3.54
C ASP A 224 -8.17 -0.94 4.04
N THR A 225 -7.76 -2.10 4.52
CA THR A 225 -8.64 -2.99 5.28
C THR A 225 -8.66 -2.55 6.74
N VAL A 226 -9.84 -2.16 7.21
CA VAL A 226 -10.05 -1.54 8.53
C VAL A 226 -11.09 -2.30 9.33
N ASN A 227 -11.04 -2.18 10.65
CA ASN A 227 -12.01 -2.78 11.56
C ASN A 227 -12.87 -1.69 12.21
N ILE A 228 -14.12 -1.55 11.75
CA ILE A 228 -15.02 -0.49 12.20
C ILE A 228 -16.31 -1.09 12.74
N THR A 229 -16.78 -0.59 13.88
CA THR A 229 -18.06 -1.02 14.46
C THR A 229 -19.23 -0.41 13.69
N ARG A 230 -20.22 -1.25 13.35
CA ARG A 230 -21.44 -0.79 12.69
C ARG A 230 -22.36 -0.05 13.67
N LYS A 231 -22.76 1.19 13.36
CA LYS A 231 -23.69 1.98 14.21
C LYS A 231 -25.09 1.36 14.39
N HIS A 232 -25.45 0.33 13.61
CA HIS A 232 -26.81 -0.19 13.51
C HIS A 232 -27.04 -1.63 14.02
N THR A 233 -26.03 -2.30 14.58
CA THR A 233 -26.20 -3.64 15.18
C THR A 233 -26.14 -3.54 16.70
N ALA A 234 -27.18 -4.07 17.37
CA ALA A 234 -27.30 -4.05 18.83
C ALA A 234 -26.13 -4.76 19.56
N ASP A 235 -25.36 -5.57 18.83
CA ASP A 235 -24.32 -6.43 19.39
C ASP A 235 -22.88 -5.86 19.25
N GLY A 236 -22.72 -4.67 18.65
CA GLY A 236 -21.42 -3.97 18.64
C GLY A 236 -20.27 -4.76 18.01
N GLU A 237 -20.55 -5.70 17.11
CA GLU A 237 -19.49 -6.48 16.46
C GLU A 237 -18.69 -5.58 15.50
N ASN A 238 -17.38 -5.67 15.66
CA ASN A 238 -16.37 -5.06 14.82
C ASN A 238 -16.39 -5.75 13.45
N GLU A 239 -16.60 -4.99 12.37
CA GLU A 239 -16.72 -5.51 11.02
C GLU A 239 -15.54 -5.06 10.16
N VAL A 240 -14.94 -6.02 9.45
CA VAL A 240 -13.82 -5.77 8.54
C VAL A 240 -14.38 -5.15 7.25
N ARG A 241 -13.96 -3.93 6.95
CA ARG A 241 -14.36 -3.13 5.78
C ARG A 241 -13.14 -2.69 4.99
N ALA A 242 -13.35 -2.29 3.74
CA ALA A 242 -12.32 -1.58 2.98
C ALA A 242 -12.63 -0.09 2.93
N VAL A 243 -11.68 0.76 3.27
CA VAL A 243 -11.83 2.22 3.23
C VAL A 243 -10.94 2.79 2.13
N VAL A 244 -11.54 3.57 1.23
CA VAL A 244 -10.85 4.30 0.17
C VAL A 244 -10.64 5.74 0.60
N PHE A 245 -9.47 6.31 0.31
CA PHE A 245 -9.17 7.72 0.51
C PHE A 245 -8.47 8.35 -0.71
N GLY A 246 -9.00 9.49 -1.12
CA GLY A 246 -8.40 10.40 -2.10
C GLY A 246 -8.18 9.82 -3.50
N GLY A 247 -7.12 10.32 -4.16
CA GLY A 247 -6.84 10.09 -5.57
C GLY A 247 -7.33 11.22 -6.46
N CYS A 248 -6.86 11.23 -7.71
CA CYS A 248 -7.20 12.26 -8.70
C CYS A 248 -7.70 11.64 -10.01
N LYS A 249 -8.50 12.39 -10.75
CA LYS A 249 -8.87 12.09 -12.13
C LYS A 249 -8.57 13.27 -13.03
N LEU A 250 -8.25 12.96 -14.28
CA LEU A 250 -8.34 13.91 -15.38
C LEU A 250 -9.72 13.72 -16.01
N ALA A 251 -10.57 14.74 -15.95
CA ALA A 251 -11.85 14.71 -16.63
C ALA A 251 -11.64 14.86 -18.16
N PRO A 252 -12.60 14.41 -19.00
CA PRO A 252 -12.47 14.48 -20.46
C PRO A 252 -12.27 15.89 -21.04
N ASP A 253 -12.64 16.93 -20.28
CA ASP A 253 -12.44 18.33 -20.61
C ASP A 253 -11.03 18.85 -20.25
N GLY A 254 -10.16 17.98 -19.74
CA GLY A 254 -8.80 18.30 -19.32
C GLY A 254 -8.71 18.89 -17.91
N VAL A 255 -9.81 18.92 -17.15
CA VAL A 255 -9.80 19.44 -15.78
C VAL A 255 -9.38 18.35 -14.80
N PHE A 256 -8.32 18.63 -14.03
CA PHE A 256 -7.90 17.78 -12.92
C PHE A 256 -8.82 17.99 -11.72
N SER A 257 -9.24 16.88 -11.12
CA SER A 257 -10.04 16.88 -9.89
C SER A 257 -9.50 15.81 -8.96
N CYS A 258 -9.18 16.22 -7.73
CA CYS A 258 -8.69 15.35 -6.67
C CYS A 258 -9.71 15.35 -5.52
N SER A 259 -9.70 14.28 -4.73
CA SER A 259 -10.59 14.11 -3.57
C SER A 259 -9.78 13.92 -2.29
N ASN A 260 -10.43 14.23 -1.17
CA ASN A 260 -10.04 13.84 0.20
C ASN A 260 -11.21 13.14 0.93
N ASP A 261 -12.15 12.59 0.17
CA ASP A 261 -13.32 11.90 0.72
C ASP A 261 -12.93 10.53 1.27
N LEU A 262 -13.72 10.04 2.24
CA LEU A 262 -13.60 8.71 2.80
C LEU A 262 -14.84 7.88 2.46
N TYR A 263 -14.64 6.71 1.86
CA TYR A 263 -15.72 5.76 1.58
C TYR A 263 -15.38 4.39 2.13
N ALA A 264 -16.32 3.78 2.84
CA ALA A 264 -16.22 2.41 3.31
C ALA A 264 -17.06 1.46 2.46
N TYR A 265 -16.46 0.37 2.00
CA TYR A 265 -17.15 -0.76 1.42
C TYR A 265 -17.34 -1.88 2.43
N ASP A 266 -18.58 -2.34 2.51
CA ASP A 266 -19.02 -3.42 3.36
C ASP A 266 -19.30 -4.66 2.50
N LEU A 267 -18.45 -5.68 2.64
CA LEU A 267 -18.53 -6.91 1.86
C LEU A 267 -19.77 -7.75 2.23
N ALA A 268 -20.22 -7.71 3.49
CA ALA A 268 -21.35 -8.52 3.96
C ALA A 268 -22.68 -8.03 3.39
N THR A 269 -22.84 -6.72 3.23
CA THR A 269 -24.03 -6.11 2.64
C THR A 269 -23.87 -5.68 1.20
N ASN A 270 -22.65 -5.76 0.66
CA ASN A 270 -22.30 -5.36 -0.70
C ASN A 270 -22.71 -3.90 -0.98
N ARG A 271 -22.32 -2.98 -0.09
CA ARG A 271 -22.69 -1.56 -0.16
C ARG A 271 -21.52 -0.65 0.19
N TRP A 272 -21.54 0.52 -0.45
CA TRP A 272 -20.69 1.65 -0.09
C TRP A 272 -21.42 2.57 0.89
N GLU A 273 -20.65 3.17 1.79
CA GLU A 273 -21.08 4.18 2.75
C GLU A 273 -20.02 5.29 2.77
N GLU A 274 -20.45 6.54 2.67
CA GLU A 274 -19.58 7.67 2.89
C GLU A 274 -19.31 7.84 4.39
N ILE A 275 -18.02 7.92 4.75
CA ILE A 275 -17.60 8.27 6.09
C ILE A 275 -17.47 9.79 6.15
N VAL A 276 -18.45 10.45 6.75
CA VAL A 276 -18.41 11.89 6.99
C VAL A 276 -17.65 12.14 8.31
N PRO A 277 -16.47 12.78 8.28
CA PRO A 277 -15.77 13.20 9.48
C PRO A 277 -16.63 14.18 10.28
N LYS A 278 -16.54 14.12 11.61
CA LYS A 278 -17.13 15.13 12.49
C LYS A 278 -16.24 16.36 12.50
N SER A 279 -16.87 17.52 12.44
CA SER A 279 -16.20 18.81 12.58
C SER A 279 -16.28 19.32 14.02
N ASP A 280 -15.42 20.27 14.41
CA ASP A 280 -15.64 21.02 15.66
C ASP A 280 -16.80 22.02 15.52
N ALA A 281 -17.17 22.36 14.28
CA ALA A 281 -18.29 23.23 13.94
C ALA A 281 -19.68 22.59 14.20
N ASP A 282 -19.78 21.26 14.28
CA ASP A 282 -21.01 20.51 14.59
C ASP A 282 -21.57 20.82 16.01
N ALA A 283 -20.87 21.61 16.81
CA ALA A 283 -21.39 22.13 18.07
C ALA A 283 -22.35 23.32 17.88
N PHE A 284 -22.08 24.28 17.00
CA PHE A 284 -22.92 25.48 16.78
C PHE A 284 -22.46 26.33 15.56
N ALA A 285 -22.86 26.05 14.31
CA ALA A 285 -23.10 27.10 13.28
C ALA A 285 -23.54 26.53 11.92
N CYS A 286 -24.41 27.29 11.25
CA CYS A 286 -24.65 27.25 9.82
C CYS A 286 -23.50 28.00 9.12
N GLU A 287 -22.98 27.44 8.02
CA GLU A 287 -21.88 27.94 7.19
C GLU A 287 -20.48 27.52 7.68
N ALA A 288 -20.05 26.32 7.27
CA ALA A 288 -18.68 25.86 7.42
C ALA A 288 -17.82 26.41 6.27
N ASP A 289 -16.95 27.36 6.60
CA ASP A 289 -15.79 27.73 5.81
C ASP A 289 -14.70 26.65 6.03
N ASP A 290 -13.86 26.41 5.02
CA ASP A 290 -12.86 25.33 4.92
C ASP A 290 -11.72 25.48 5.94
N THR A 291 -12.00 25.28 7.23
CA THR A 291 -11.02 25.38 8.31
C THR A 291 -10.34 24.05 8.52
N GLY A 292 -9.25 23.74 7.81
CA GLY A 292 -8.11 22.90 8.26
C GLY A 292 -8.36 21.59 9.04
N GLU A 293 -9.55 21.01 8.99
CA GLU A 293 -9.99 19.89 9.82
C GLU A 293 -9.88 18.56 9.08
N SER A 294 -9.31 18.55 7.87
CA SER A 294 -9.08 17.34 7.08
C SER A 294 -7.83 17.49 6.23
N PRO A 295 -7.20 16.38 5.81
CA PRO A 295 -6.10 16.44 4.86
C PRO A 295 -6.55 17.10 3.56
N ALA A 296 -5.67 17.90 2.95
CA ALA A 296 -5.89 18.39 1.60
C ALA A 296 -6.17 17.24 0.61
N LEU A 297 -6.92 17.55 -0.46
CA LEU A 297 -7.09 16.70 -1.65
C LEU A 297 -5.73 16.13 -2.03
N ARG A 298 -5.61 14.83 -2.35
CA ARG A 298 -4.29 14.30 -2.71
C ARG A 298 -4.29 13.00 -3.50
N HIS A 299 -3.24 12.80 -4.29
CA HIS A 299 -2.87 11.51 -4.89
C HIS A 299 -1.39 11.18 -4.63
N GLY A 300 -1.00 9.94 -4.93
CA GLY A 300 0.36 9.43 -4.71
C GLY A 300 0.79 9.49 -3.24
N HIS A 301 -0.17 9.64 -2.34
CA HIS A 301 0.01 9.50 -0.91
C HIS A 301 0.08 8.01 -0.56
N ALA A 302 0.48 7.70 0.66
CA ALA A 302 0.38 6.34 1.17
C ALA A 302 -0.39 6.34 2.47
N SER A 303 -1.10 5.25 2.71
CA SER A 303 -1.95 5.06 3.87
C SER A 303 -1.56 3.81 4.64
N ALA A 304 -1.93 3.77 5.92
CA ALA A 304 -1.83 2.57 6.71
C ALA A 304 -2.80 2.60 7.89
N TYR A 305 -3.47 1.48 8.12
CA TYR A 305 -4.39 1.30 9.23
C TYR A 305 -3.74 0.64 10.45
N ILE A 306 -3.88 1.24 11.65
CA ILE A 306 -3.50 0.61 12.92
C ILE A 306 -4.74 0.38 13.81
N GLU A 307 -4.95 -0.89 14.17
CA GLU A 307 -5.77 -1.32 15.30
C GLU A 307 -4.89 -1.79 16.46
N SER A 308 -5.06 -1.20 17.64
CA SER A 308 -4.40 -1.62 18.88
C SER A 308 -5.40 -1.58 20.03
N LYS A 309 -5.77 -2.74 20.56
CA LYS A 309 -6.64 -2.84 21.73
C LYS A 309 -5.94 -2.34 23.01
N THR A 310 -4.63 -2.50 23.10
CA THR A 310 -3.85 -2.09 24.26
C THR A 310 -3.71 -0.58 24.35
N ASP A 311 -3.59 0.08 23.21
CA ASP A 311 -3.43 1.54 23.12
C ASP A 311 -4.75 2.26 22.84
N ASN A 312 -5.87 1.52 22.77
CA ASN A 312 -7.19 2.01 22.36
C ASN A 312 -7.12 2.82 21.05
N MET A 313 -6.39 2.30 20.06
CA MET A 313 -6.18 2.96 18.77
C MET A 313 -6.94 2.21 17.67
N ASN A 314 -7.74 2.95 16.92
CA ASN A 314 -8.43 2.48 15.72
C ASN A 314 -8.37 3.61 14.69
N ALA A 315 -7.28 3.67 13.92
CA ALA A 315 -6.99 4.84 13.13
C ALA A 315 -6.35 4.54 11.77
N LEU A 316 -6.76 5.30 10.77
CA LEU A 316 -6.15 5.37 9.45
C LEU A 316 -5.13 6.52 9.42
N PHE A 317 -3.92 6.24 8.96
CA PHE A 317 -2.88 7.25 8.80
C PHE A 317 -2.65 7.53 7.32
N ILE A 318 -2.50 8.80 6.96
CA ILE A 318 -2.18 9.26 5.60
C ILE A 318 -0.90 10.08 5.65
N PHE A 319 0.07 9.77 4.78
CA PHE A 319 1.33 10.50 4.70
C PHE A 319 1.62 10.97 3.27
N GLY A 320 2.06 12.23 3.15
CA GLY A 320 2.58 12.80 1.91
C GLY A 320 1.58 12.82 0.75
N GLY A 321 2.10 12.66 -0.47
CA GLY A 321 1.34 12.79 -1.71
C GLY A 321 1.50 14.15 -2.37
N ARG A 322 0.55 14.52 -3.22
CA ARG A 322 0.46 15.82 -3.92
C ARG A 322 -0.98 16.25 -4.07
N GLU A 323 -1.24 17.55 -4.02
CA GLU A 323 -2.60 18.09 -4.15
C GLU A 323 -3.13 18.11 -5.57
N ASN A 324 -2.24 18.23 -6.55
CA ASN A 324 -2.59 18.29 -7.96
C ASN A 324 -1.55 17.50 -8.79
N MET A 325 -1.96 17.00 -9.95
CA MET A 325 -1.05 16.39 -10.92
C MET A 325 -0.15 17.43 -11.60
N ASP A 326 -0.61 18.68 -11.76
CA ASP A 326 0.18 19.76 -12.38
C ASP A 326 1.15 20.43 -11.40
N ASP A 327 0.75 20.58 -10.13
CA ASP A 327 1.65 21.08 -9.09
C ASP A 327 2.48 19.90 -8.54
N LEU A 328 3.75 19.90 -8.94
CA LEU A 328 4.67 18.85 -8.57
C LEU A 328 5.15 18.95 -7.10
N THR A 329 4.66 19.92 -6.32
CA THR A 329 5.03 20.13 -4.92
C THR A 329 4.61 18.94 -4.05
N PRO A 330 5.57 18.16 -3.50
CA PRO A 330 5.23 17.06 -2.62
C PRO A 330 4.78 17.54 -1.25
N LEU A 331 3.82 16.83 -0.68
CA LEU A 331 3.36 16.97 0.71
C LEU A 331 4.23 16.12 1.65
N GLY A 332 4.31 16.53 2.91
CA GLY A 332 5.07 15.83 3.97
C GLY A 332 4.36 15.85 5.32
N ASP A 333 3.07 16.16 5.31
CA ASP A 333 2.17 16.10 6.45
C ASP A 333 1.78 14.65 6.77
N LEU A 334 1.54 14.38 8.05
CA LEU A 334 1.01 13.11 8.53
C LEU A 334 -0.36 13.39 9.15
N TRP A 335 -1.39 12.75 8.64
CA TRP A 335 -2.75 12.85 9.16
C TRP A 335 -3.19 11.53 9.78
N MET A 336 -4.05 11.64 10.79
CA MET A 336 -4.69 10.50 11.44
C MET A 336 -6.20 10.71 11.43
N PHE A 337 -6.95 9.75 10.90
CA PHE A 337 -8.38 9.64 11.09
C PHE A 337 -8.66 8.61 12.18
N ASP A 338 -9.23 9.05 13.30
CA ASP A 338 -9.65 8.17 14.38
C ASP A 338 -11.10 7.71 14.17
N PHE A 339 -11.30 6.42 13.94
CA PHE A 339 -12.62 5.82 13.72
C PHE A 339 -13.50 5.81 14.98
N THR A 340 -12.92 6.02 16.16
CA THR A 340 -13.66 6.10 17.43
C THR A 340 -14.32 7.47 17.57
N THR A 341 -13.56 8.53 17.37
CA THR A 341 -14.06 9.91 17.45
C THR A 341 -14.70 10.37 16.15
N MET A 342 -14.39 9.69 15.03
CA MET A 342 -14.72 10.04 13.65
C MET A 342 -14.12 11.39 13.26
N ARG A 343 -12.88 11.65 13.64
CA ARG A 343 -12.21 12.94 13.45
C ARG A 343 -10.84 12.77 12.83
N TRP A 344 -10.48 13.73 11.99
CA TRP A 344 -9.13 13.91 11.51
C TRP A 344 -8.31 14.69 12.53
N SER A 345 -7.00 14.47 12.52
CA SER A 345 -6.03 15.28 13.26
C SER A 345 -4.71 15.28 12.50
N GLU A 346 -4.16 16.47 12.25
CA GLU A 346 -2.81 16.60 11.73
C GLU A 346 -1.82 16.27 12.86
N ILE A 347 -0.89 15.36 12.58
CA ILE A 347 0.19 15.01 13.47
C ILE A 347 1.40 15.85 13.10
N THR A 348 1.56 16.98 13.78
CA THR A 348 2.75 17.81 13.61
C THR A 348 3.96 17.15 14.30
N PRO A 349 5.03 16.80 13.56
CA PRO A 349 6.25 16.31 14.19
C PRO A 349 6.85 17.37 15.10
N ASP A 350 7.48 16.94 16.20
CA ASP A 350 8.34 17.84 16.99
C ASP A 350 9.43 18.40 16.08
N SER A 351 9.42 19.72 15.84
CA SER A 351 10.33 20.40 14.92
C SER A 351 11.81 20.26 15.29
N LYS A 352 12.11 19.78 16.50
CA LYS A 352 13.47 19.48 16.97
C LYS A 352 13.91 18.05 16.65
N LYS A 353 13.00 17.19 16.20
CA LYS A 353 13.28 15.78 15.87
C LYS A 353 13.32 15.58 14.35
N PRO A 354 14.18 14.67 13.86
CA PRO A 354 14.23 14.34 12.44
C PRO A 354 12.93 13.66 12.01
N ALA A 355 12.44 13.99 10.82
CA ALA A 355 11.26 13.41 10.18
C ALA A 355 11.55 13.15 8.69
N PRO A 356 10.82 12.22 8.03
CA PRO A 356 10.94 12.04 6.59
C PRO A 356 10.61 13.35 5.85
N CYS A 357 11.33 13.62 4.76
CA CYS A 357 10.99 14.73 3.87
C CYS A 357 9.65 14.50 3.17
N ASN A 358 9.07 15.58 2.67
CA ASN A 358 7.92 15.55 1.77
C ASN A 358 8.21 14.67 0.55
N ARG A 359 7.22 13.86 0.15
CA ARG A 359 7.38 12.83 -0.89
C ARG A 359 6.02 12.30 -1.36
N PHE A 360 6.03 11.69 -2.53
CA PHE A 360 4.89 11.01 -3.14
C PHE A 360 5.37 9.72 -3.82
N TYR A 361 4.44 8.84 -4.17
CA TYR A 361 4.71 7.46 -4.63
C TYR A 361 5.68 6.71 -3.70
N HIS A 362 5.65 7.02 -2.41
CA HIS A 362 6.29 6.21 -1.38
C HIS A 362 5.30 5.15 -0.91
N SER A 363 5.74 4.24 -0.07
CA SER A 363 4.87 3.23 0.51
C SER A 363 4.82 3.40 2.03
N LEU A 364 3.64 3.15 2.60
CA LEU A 364 3.38 3.17 4.02
C LEU A 364 2.80 1.81 4.43
N THR A 365 3.32 1.22 5.48
CA THR A 365 2.76 -0.02 6.04
C THR A 365 2.93 -0.02 7.54
N VAL A 366 2.17 -0.86 8.25
CA VAL A 366 2.39 -1.05 9.69
C VAL A 366 3.42 -2.14 9.92
N TRP A 367 4.30 -1.93 10.89
CA TRP A 367 5.12 -2.98 11.50
C TRP A 367 4.65 -3.24 12.94
N GLN A 368 4.33 -4.51 13.21
CA GLN A 368 3.90 -5.02 14.51
C GLN A 368 4.87 -6.10 15.02
N GLY A 369 6.17 -5.93 14.74
CA GLY A 369 7.20 -6.87 15.16
C GLY A 369 7.59 -6.62 16.60
N GLY A 370 7.34 -7.60 17.47
CA GLY A 370 7.70 -7.57 18.89
C GLY A 370 9.14 -7.11 19.12
N VAL A 371 9.25 -5.88 19.57
CA VAL A 371 10.46 -5.19 19.98
C VAL A 371 10.05 -4.33 21.17
N GLY A 372 10.38 -4.80 22.37
CA GLY A 372 10.13 -4.07 23.62
C GLY A 372 8.73 -4.27 24.17
N ASP A 373 7.69 -3.86 23.44
CA ASP A 373 6.36 -3.66 24.05
C ASP A 373 5.16 -4.11 23.20
N GLY A 374 5.37 -4.64 21.98
CA GLY A 374 4.27 -5.02 21.07
C GLY A 374 3.58 -3.84 20.37
N VAL A 375 4.20 -2.66 20.43
CA VAL A 375 3.67 -1.40 19.90
C VAL A 375 3.78 -1.35 18.37
N ALA A 376 2.67 -1.01 17.71
CA ALA A 376 2.62 -0.83 16.26
C ALA A 376 3.30 0.47 15.83
N SER A 377 4.16 0.40 14.82
CA SER A 377 4.77 1.58 14.18
C SER A 377 4.41 1.64 12.70
N LEU A 378 4.26 2.84 12.16
CA LEU A 378 4.23 3.04 10.72
C LEU A 378 5.63 2.91 10.14
N VAL A 379 5.74 2.37 8.94
CA VAL A 379 6.99 2.23 8.17
C VAL A 379 6.81 2.94 6.84
N VAL A 380 7.57 4.01 6.63
CA VAL A 380 7.69 4.69 5.33
C VAL A 380 8.90 4.12 4.61
N PHE A 381 8.75 3.79 3.32
CA PHE A 381 9.86 3.40 2.46
C PHE A 381 9.79 4.09 1.10
N GLY A 382 10.96 4.59 0.67
CA GLY A 382 11.16 5.07 -0.70
C GLY A 382 10.30 6.28 -1.08
N GLY A 383 9.90 6.31 -2.34
CA GLY A 383 9.21 7.41 -2.99
C GLY A 383 10.14 8.41 -3.64
N GLU A 384 9.56 9.48 -4.16
CA GLU A 384 10.30 10.56 -4.79
C GLU A 384 9.89 11.92 -4.25
N THR A 385 10.82 12.86 -4.31
CA THR A 385 10.64 14.25 -3.90
C THR A 385 11.24 15.20 -4.93
N ILE A 386 10.95 16.48 -4.80
CA ILE A 386 11.50 17.54 -5.64
C ILE A 386 12.33 18.48 -4.79
N THR A 387 13.59 18.66 -5.17
CA THR A 387 14.48 19.61 -4.49
C THR A 387 14.06 21.05 -4.77
N ARG A 388 14.58 22.00 -4.00
CA ARG A 388 14.38 23.43 -4.26
C ARG A 388 14.87 23.89 -5.63
N THR A 389 15.73 23.12 -6.30
CA THR A 389 16.22 23.40 -7.65
C THR A 389 15.38 22.73 -8.75
N GLY A 390 14.26 22.10 -8.39
CA GLY A 390 13.38 21.39 -9.33
C GLY A 390 13.87 19.99 -9.73
N GLN A 391 14.89 19.44 -9.06
CA GLN A 391 15.40 18.12 -9.38
C GLN A 391 14.57 17.04 -8.70
N THR A 392 14.17 16.01 -9.47
CA THR A 392 13.53 14.80 -8.91
C THR A 392 14.58 13.93 -8.22
N VAL A 393 14.29 13.49 -7.00
CA VAL A 393 15.16 12.63 -6.19
C VAL A 393 14.37 11.43 -5.70
N PHE A 394 14.88 10.23 -5.98
CA PHE A 394 14.33 8.96 -5.51
C PHE A 394 14.97 8.56 -4.19
N MET A 395 14.17 8.00 -3.29
CA MET A 395 14.57 7.62 -1.94
C MET A 395 14.64 6.10 -1.78
N ASN A 396 15.46 5.63 -0.85
CA ASN A 396 15.45 4.27 -0.30
C ASN A 396 15.58 4.26 1.22
N ASP A 397 15.37 5.41 1.86
CA ASP A 397 15.37 5.53 3.30
C ASP A 397 14.15 4.79 3.89
N VAL A 398 14.29 4.43 5.16
CA VAL A 398 13.25 3.79 5.95
C VAL A 398 13.01 4.64 7.18
N TRP A 399 11.77 5.02 7.41
CA TRP A 399 11.37 5.78 8.60
C TRP A 399 10.33 5.02 9.40
N LEU A 400 10.45 5.09 10.72
CA LEU A 400 9.46 4.56 11.66
C LEU A 400 8.78 5.71 12.38
N TYR A 401 7.45 5.72 12.40
CA TYR A 401 6.67 6.56 13.30
C TYR A 401 6.00 5.70 14.34
N THR A 402 6.17 6.04 15.62
CA THR A 402 5.52 5.35 16.74
C THR A 402 4.47 6.27 17.36
N PRO A 403 3.17 6.05 17.13
CA PRO A 403 2.08 6.91 17.60
C PRO A 403 2.14 7.24 19.10
N GLN A 404 2.49 6.25 19.92
CA GLN A 404 2.56 6.33 21.39
C GLN A 404 3.61 7.35 21.87
N THR A 405 4.66 7.57 21.08
CA THR A 405 5.71 8.54 21.39
C THR A 405 5.66 9.80 20.52
N GLY A 406 4.80 9.81 19.50
CA GLY A 406 4.70 10.87 18.51
C GLY A 406 6.01 11.14 17.77
N ALA A 407 6.91 10.16 17.66
CA ALA A 407 8.27 10.37 17.18
C ALA A 407 8.59 9.57 15.92
N TRP A 408 9.25 10.25 14.99
CA TRP A 408 9.91 9.66 13.84
C TRP A 408 11.32 9.18 14.21
N ARG A 409 11.73 8.06 13.61
CA ARG A 409 13.07 7.51 13.70
C ARG A 409 13.50 6.97 12.34
N GLU A 410 14.58 7.53 11.80
CA GLU A 410 15.22 6.96 10.62
C GLU A 410 15.89 5.64 11.00
N VAL A 411 15.65 4.63 10.18
CA VAL A 411 16.18 3.29 10.31
C VAL A 411 17.44 3.25 9.43
N ARG A 412 18.63 3.38 10.05
CA ARG A 412 19.95 3.24 9.38
C ARG A 412 20.68 1.91 9.59
N SER A 413 21.22 1.34 8.51
CA SER A 413 21.78 -0.03 8.52
C SER A 413 22.81 -0.14 9.62
N SER A 414 22.73 -1.20 10.43
CA SER A 414 23.87 -1.57 11.28
C SER A 414 25.04 -1.90 10.34
N THR A 415 26.18 -1.25 10.55
CA THR A 415 27.42 -1.44 9.77
C THR A 415 27.87 -2.88 9.67
#